data_AF-A0A4C1ZLQ1-F1
#
_entry.id   AF-A0A4C1ZLQ1-F1
#
_cell.length_a   1.000
_cell.length_b   1.000
_cell.length_c   1.000
_cell.angle_alpha   90.00
_cell.angle_beta   90.00
_cell.angle_gamma   90.00
#
_symmetry.space_group_name_H-M   'P 1'
#
loop_
_entity.id
_entity.type
_entity.pdbx_description
1 polymer ?
#
loop_
_entity_poly.entity_id
_entity_poly.type
_entity_poly.pdbx_seq_one_letter_code
_entity_poly.pdbx_strand_id
1 'polypeptide(L)'
;MAFCFKIYGASYLQSLLEPLITSLLDQAEEQPELSFEVDPARDKRVCEPPELVVIVTHGHSRPRSHRLEAGQDIEINRSNLVELTQEVFNRIVSSADKFPPQLRSMCHCLYQGCADGEGSGVTKRERSVSRRNYRSLDAEQQRKTLFHVLSKRFAQFPQTSVGAVGTVLFLRFINPAIVSPQEMGIVNRPVPPRVKRGLMLMSKILQNIANHVEFSKEQHMLPFNDFLRGPL
;
A
#
# COMPACT_ATOMS: atom_id res chain seq x y z
N MET A 1 14.35 -9.37 10.02
CA MET A 1 13.25 -9.67 9.07
C MET A 1 13.29 -8.77 7.84
N ALA A 2 13.38 -7.44 7.96
CA ALA A 2 13.41 -6.50 6.81
C ALA A 2 14.52 -6.81 5.79
N PHE A 3 15.70 -7.23 6.24
CA PHE A 3 16.80 -7.62 5.37
C PHE A 3 16.48 -8.81 4.45
N CYS A 4 15.87 -9.87 4.99
CA CYS A 4 15.49 -11.05 4.21
C CYS A 4 14.39 -10.73 3.19
N PHE A 5 13.44 -9.87 3.58
CA PHE A 5 12.41 -9.37 2.68
C PHE A 5 13.01 -8.62 1.49
N LYS A 6 14.01 -7.78 1.73
CA LYS A 6 14.73 -7.07 0.68
C LYS A 6 15.49 -8.03 -0.25
N ILE A 7 16.23 -8.99 0.29
CA ILE A 7 17.03 -9.92 -0.54
C ILE A 7 16.16 -10.85 -1.39
N TYR A 8 15.15 -11.50 -0.80
CA TYR A 8 14.36 -12.51 -1.50
C TYR A 8 13.16 -11.94 -2.26
N GLY A 9 12.80 -10.68 -1.98
CA GLY A 9 11.58 -10.04 -2.48
C GLY A 9 11.80 -8.86 -3.41
N ALA A 10 13.03 -8.40 -3.63
CA ALA A 10 13.31 -7.23 -4.47
C ALA A 10 12.75 -7.40 -5.89
N SER A 11 13.06 -8.52 -6.56
CA SER A 11 12.58 -8.79 -7.93
C SER A 11 11.06 -8.91 -8.01
N TYR A 12 10.43 -9.50 -6.99
CA TYR A 12 8.98 -9.58 -6.88
C TYR A 12 8.35 -8.19 -6.75
N LEU A 13 8.82 -7.36 -5.81
CA LEU A 13 8.30 -6.01 -5.61
C LEU A 13 8.54 -5.12 -6.82
N GLN A 14 9.69 -5.26 -7.48
CA GLN A 14 10.00 -4.55 -8.70
C GLN A 14 8.98 -4.90 -9.79
N SER A 15 8.78 -6.19 -10.09
CA SER A 15 7.80 -6.63 -11.09
C SER A 15 6.35 -6.20 -10.79
N LEU A 16 6.04 -6.00 -9.51
CA LEU A 16 4.72 -5.63 -9.02
C LEU A 16 4.47 -4.12 -9.10
N LEU A 17 5.42 -3.32 -8.61
CA LEU A 17 5.26 -1.89 -8.36
C LEU A 17 5.88 -1.01 -9.46
N GLU A 18 6.96 -1.45 -10.11
CA GLU A 18 7.65 -0.67 -11.17
C GLU A 18 6.70 -0.20 -12.29
N PRO A 19 5.89 -1.07 -12.94
CA PRO A 19 5.01 -0.61 -14.02
C PRO A 19 3.96 0.39 -13.53
N LEU A 20 3.48 0.24 -12.30
CA LEU A 20 2.46 1.12 -11.72
C LEU A 20 3.04 2.49 -11.35
N ILE A 21 4.18 2.50 -10.67
CA ILE A 21 4.85 3.73 -10.26
C ILE A 21 5.37 4.47 -11.49
N THR A 22 5.87 3.77 -12.51
CA THR A 22 6.29 4.39 -13.78
C THR A 22 5.12 5.08 -14.47
N SER A 23 3.99 4.37 -14.64
CA SER A 23 2.78 4.98 -15.21
C SER A 23 2.29 6.19 -14.41
N LEU A 24 2.40 6.14 -13.08
CA LEU A 24 2.03 7.26 -12.21
C LEU A 24 2.97 8.46 -12.37
N LEU A 25 4.27 8.21 -12.59
CA LEU A 25 5.25 9.26 -12.86
C LEU A 25 4.98 9.91 -14.22
N ASP A 26 4.72 9.12 -15.26
CA ASP A 26 4.40 9.63 -16.60
C ASP A 26 3.11 10.49 -16.57
N GLN A 27 2.05 10.02 -15.88
CA GLN A 27 0.83 10.80 -15.67
C GLN A 27 1.08 12.11 -14.93
N ALA A 28 1.94 12.10 -13.90
CA ALA A 28 2.27 13.32 -13.18
C ALA A 28 3.02 14.32 -14.08
N GLU A 29 3.91 13.85 -14.96
CA GLU A 29 4.62 14.71 -15.92
C GLU A 29 3.66 15.36 -16.93
N GLU A 30 2.70 14.59 -17.46
CA GLU A 30 1.70 15.07 -18.42
C GLU A 30 0.61 15.95 -17.79
N GLN A 31 0.28 15.73 -16.51
CA GLN A 31 -0.76 16.45 -15.79
C GLN A 31 -0.18 17.25 -14.61
N PRO A 32 0.11 18.55 -14.80
CA PRO A 32 0.60 19.42 -13.73
C PRO A 32 -0.36 19.52 -12.53
N GLU A 33 -1.66 19.39 -12.79
CA GLU A 33 -2.73 19.51 -11.77
C GLU A 33 -2.98 18.22 -10.98
N LEU A 34 -2.35 17.09 -11.35
CA LEU A 34 -2.50 15.82 -10.63
C LEU A 34 -2.00 15.96 -9.19
N SER A 35 -2.91 15.76 -8.25
CA SER A 35 -2.65 15.81 -6.81
C SER A 35 -3.36 14.67 -6.09
N PHE A 36 -2.78 14.29 -4.96
CA PHE A 36 -3.29 13.28 -4.03
C PHE A 36 -3.43 13.86 -2.62
N GLU A 37 -3.33 15.19 -2.46
CA GLU A 37 -3.48 15.83 -1.16
C GLU A 37 -4.96 15.86 -0.77
N VAL A 38 -5.23 15.35 0.42
CA VAL A 38 -6.59 15.19 0.95
C VAL A 38 -6.81 16.03 2.21
N ASP A 39 -5.73 16.60 2.78
CA ASP A 39 -5.78 17.53 3.90
C ASP A 39 -5.96 18.97 3.37
N PRO A 40 -7.15 19.60 3.58
CA PRO A 40 -7.41 20.95 3.09
C PRO A 40 -6.40 21.99 3.61
N ALA A 41 -5.82 21.77 4.80
CA ALA A 41 -4.83 22.67 5.38
C ALA A 41 -3.46 22.60 4.69
N ARG A 42 -3.23 21.57 3.86
CA ARG A 42 -1.97 21.35 3.12
C ARG A 42 -2.11 21.59 1.63
N ASP A 43 -3.33 21.73 1.12
CA ASP A 43 -3.54 22.04 -0.30
C ASP A 43 -3.18 23.50 -0.57
N LYS A 44 -2.03 23.71 -1.22
CA LYS A 44 -1.52 25.03 -1.57
C LYS A 44 -2.44 25.79 -2.54
N ARG A 45 -3.32 25.08 -3.27
CA ARG A 45 -4.31 25.71 -4.17
C ARG A 45 -5.48 26.35 -3.42
N VAL A 46 -5.73 25.92 -2.18
CA VAL A 46 -6.81 26.44 -1.31
C VAL A 46 -6.35 27.67 -0.52
N CYS A 47 -5.03 27.82 -0.30
CA CYS A 47 -4.48 28.92 0.52
C CYS A 47 -4.15 30.21 -0.25
N GLU A 48 -4.30 30.27 -1.57
CA GLU A 48 -4.12 31.53 -2.30
C GLU A 48 -5.40 32.38 -2.20
N PRO A 49 -5.35 33.59 -1.62
CA PRO A 49 -6.50 34.51 -1.66
C PRO A 49 -6.82 34.84 -3.13
N PRO A 50 -8.09 35.08 -3.50
CA PRO A 50 -8.49 35.35 -4.89
C PRO A 50 -8.04 36.71 -5.45
N GLU A 51 -6.96 37.32 -4.93
CA GLU A 51 -6.45 38.60 -5.41
C GLU A 51 -4.99 38.54 -5.88
N LEU A 52 -4.81 39.04 -7.11
CA LEU A 52 -3.56 39.43 -7.77
C LEU A 52 -2.57 38.32 -8.18
N VAL A 53 -2.89 37.66 -9.30
CA VAL A 53 -1.86 37.39 -10.30
C VAL A 53 -2.30 37.95 -11.65
N VAL A 54 -2.26 39.28 -11.77
CA VAL A 54 -2.12 39.92 -13.08
C VAL A 54 -0.67 39.70 -13.48
N ILE A 55 -0.39 38.62 -14.20
CA ILE A 55 0.90 38.50 -14.89
C ILE A 55 0.87 39.49 -16.05
N VAL A 56 1.45 40.67 -15.84
CA VAL A 56 1.82 41.56 -16.94
C VAL A 56 3.03 40.92 -17.63
N THR A 57 2.79 39.97 -18.52
CA THR A 57 3.76 39.58 -19.54
C THR A 57 3.07 39.65 -20.89
N HIS A 58 3.51 40.60 -21.70
CA HIS A 58 3.20 40.81 -23.12
C HIS A 58 2.21 39.81 -23.76
N GLY A 59 0.96 40.24 -23.86
CA GLY A 59 0.20 40.12 -25.11
C GLY A 59 -0.44 38.79 -25.49
N HIS A 60 -0.64 37.81 -24.61
CA HIS A 60 -1.57 36.69 -24.87
C HIS A 60 -2.33 36.27 -23.60
N SER A 61 -3.49 36.89 -23.40
CA SER A 61 -4.48 36.49 -22.40
C SER A 61 -5.14 35.18 -22.81
N ARG A 62 -4.65 34.06 -22.27
CA ARG A 62 -5.47 32.85 -22.15
C ARG A 62 -6.10 32.85 -20.75
N PRO A 63 -7.43 32.88 -20.62
CA PRO A 63 -8.04 32.63 -19.32
C PRO A 63 -7.67 31.21 -18.89
N ARG A 64 -7.18 31.04 -17.65
CA ARG A 64 -7.22 29.74 -16.97
C ARG A 64 -8.70 29.37 -16.81
N SER A 65 -9.25 28.73 -17.83
CA SER A 65 -10.53 28.04 -17.70
C SER A 65 -10.35 26.94 -16.66
N HIS A 66 -11.38 26.68 -15.88
CA HIS A 66 -11.43 25.71 -14.78
C HIS A 66 -10.89 26.24 -13.44
N ARG A 67 -11.48 27.34 -12.97
CA ARG A 67 -11.56 27.67 -11.54
C ARG A 67 -12.54 26.68 -10.89
N LEU A 68 -12.05 25.49 -10.53
CA LEU A 68 -12.83 24.53 -9.72
C LEU A 68 -12.94 25.09 -8.29
N GLU A 69 -14.10 24.94 -7.67
CA GLU A 69 -14.33 25.49 -6.33
C GLU A 69 -13.46 24.77 -5.29
N ALA A 70 -13.04 25.46 -4.22
CA ALA A 70 -12.08 25.01 -3.20
C ALA A 70 -12.48 23.77 -2.36
N GLY A 71 -13.46 22.98 -2.82
CA GLY A 71 -13.79 21.65 -2.31
C GLY A 71 -13.88 20.56 -3.39
N GLN A 72 -14.04 20.93 -4.68
CA GLN A 72 -14.07 19.98 -5.80
C GLN A 72 -12.70 19.32 -6.03
N ASP A 73 -11.61 20.07 -5.83
CA ASP A 73 -10.25 19.54 -6.00
C ASP A 73 -9.91 18.44 -4.99
N ILE A 74 -10.38 18.55 -3.75
CA ILE A 74 -10.08 17.56 -2.69
C ILE A 74 -10.85 16.26 -2.94
N GLU A 75 -12.10 16.36 -3.40
CA GLU A 75 -12.88 15.17 -3.73
C GLU A 75 -12.31 14.42 -4.94
N ILE A 76 -11.81 15.14 -5.95
CA ILE A 76 -11.07 14.56 -7.08
C ILE A 76 -9.77 13.91 -6.59
N ASN A 77 -8.96 14.61 -5.78
CA ASN A 77 -7.74 14.05 -5.21
C ASN A 77 -8.00 12.79 -4.37
N ARG A 78 -9.13 12.77 -3.64
CA ARG A 78 -9.60 11.60 -2.90
C ARG A 78 -9.92 10.46 -3.84
N SER A 79 -10.66 10.70 -4.93
CA SER A 79 -10.97 9.67 -5.94
C SER A 79 -9.70 9.10 -6.55
N ASN A 80 -8.76 9.97 -6.98
CA ASN A 80 -7.47 9.57 -7.51
C ASN A 80 -6.70 8.66 -6.54
N LEU A 81 -6.74 8.99 -5.24
CA LEU A 81 -6.06 8.20 -4.21
C LEU A 81 -6.74 6.84 -3.98
N VAL A 82 -8.08 6.79 -3.99
CA VAL A 82 -8.84 5.53 -3.89
C VAL A 82 -8.54 4.63 -5.07
N GLU A 83 -8.62 5.15 -6.30
CA GLU A 83 -8.34 4.40 -7.53
C GLU A 83 -6.90 3.84 -7.54
N LEU A 84 -5.93 4.68 -7.20
CA LEU A 84 -4.53 4.27 -7.07
C LEU A 84 -4.37 3.16 -6.02
N THR A 85 -5.03 3.29 -4.86
CA THR A 85 -4.96 2.31 -3.78
C THR A 85 -5.57 0.98 -4.20
N GLN A 86 -6.74 1.01 -4.85
CA GLN A 86 -7.42 -0.19 -5.34
C GLN A 86 -6.59 -0.91 -6.40
N GLU A 87 -6.00 -0.18 -7.36
CA GLU A 87 -5.16 -0.78 -8.40
C GLU A 87 -3.93 -1.46 -7.79
N VAL A 88 -3.23 -0.82 -6.85
CA VAL A 88 -2.10 -1.44 -6.13
C VAL A 88 -2.55 -2.67 -5.36
N PHE A 89 -3.67 -2.58 -4.64
CA PHE A 89 -4.20 -3.68 -3.86
C PHE A 89 -4.55 -4.89 -4.74
N ASN A 90 -5.28 -4.66 -5.84
CA ASN A 90 -5.64 -5.67 -6.82
C ASN A 90 -4.41 -6.36 -7.40
N ARG A 91 -3.35 -5.60 -7.72
CA ARG A 91 -2.09 -6.17 -8.18
C ARG A 91 -1.41 -7.03 -7.11
N ILE A 92 -1.37 -6.60 -5.86
CA ILE A 92 -0.80 -7.38 -4.75
C ILE A 92 -1.53 -8.71 -4.60
N VAL A 93 -2.88 -8.69 -4.59
CA VAL A 93 -3.69 -9.90 -4.46
C VAL A 93 -3.52 -10.81 -5.67
N SER A 94 -3.56 -10.24 -6.88
CA SER A 94 -3.43 -10.98 -8.14
C SER A 94 -2.03 -11.56 -8.39
N SER A 95 -1.01 -11.08 -7.68
CA SER A 95 0.37 -11.57 -7.78
C SER A 95 0.74 -12.59 -6.69
N ALA A 96 -0.22 -13.00 -5.87
CA ALA A 96 0.00 -13.99 -4.81
C ALA A 96 0.64 -15.30 -5.31
N ASP A 97 0.32 -15.71 -6.54
CA ASP A 97 0.87 -16.88 -7.22
C ASP A 97 2.38 -16.75 -7.53
N LYS A 98 2.86 -15.53 -7.76
CA LYS A 98 4.27 -15.19 -8.02
C LYS A 98 5.08 -14.89 -6.77
N PHE A 99 4.45 -14.89 -5.59
CA PHE A 99 5.12 -14.56 -4.34
C PHE A 99 6.28 -15.53 -4.04
N PRO A 100 7.51 -15.05 -3.73
CA PRO A 100 8.69 -15.88 -3.62
C PRO A 100 8.58 -17.00 -2.56
N PRO A 101 9.00 -18.24 -2.86
CA PRO A 101 8.84 -19.38 -1.95
C PRO A 101 9.62 -19.21 -0.64
N GLN A 102 10.75 -18.49 -0.66
CA GLN A 102 11.52 -18.15 0.54
C GLN A 102 10.72 -17.23 1.47
N LEU A 103 10.00 -16.26 0.89
CA LEU A 103 9.11 -15.39 1.65
C LEU A 103 7.86 -16.13 2.13
N ARG A 104 7.31 -17.05 1.32
CA ARG A 104 6.22 -17.94 1.77
C ARG A 104 6.64 -18.73 3.01
N SER A 105 7.86 -19.26 3.00
CA SER A 105 8.44 -20.00 4.13
C SER A 105 8.58 -19.12 5.37
N MET A 106 9.00 -17.86 5.20
CA MET A 106 9.06 -16.89 6.29
C MET A 106 7.67 -16.57 6.86
N CYS A 107 6.68 -16.27 6.00
CA CYS A 107 5.30 -16.00 6.43
C CYS A 107 4.70 -17.19 7.19
N HIS A 108 4.95 -18.41 6.73
CA HIS A 108 4.52 -19.62 7.43
C HIS A 108 5.20 -19.76 8.81
N CYS A 109 6.51 -19.48 8.91
CA CYS A 109 7.21 -19.49 10.19
C CYS A 109 6.66 -18.43 11.16
N LEU A 110 6.29 -17.25 10.65
CA LEU A 110 5.65 -16.19 11.44
C LEU A 110 4.26 -16.62 11.91
N TYR A 111 3.48 -17.23 11.03
CA TYR A 111 2.15 -17.75 11.33
C TYR A 111 2.20 -18.78 12.47
N GLN A 112 3.10 -19.77 12.37
CA GLN A 112 3.30 -20.76 13.42
C GLN A 112 3.72 -20.12 14.74
N GLY A 113 4.68 -19.18 14.69
CA GLY A 113 5.13 -18.47 15.89
C GLY A 113 4.02 -17.66 16.57
N CYS A 114 3.07 -17.12 15.80
CA CYS A 114 1.90 -16.42 16.34
C CYS A 114 0.83 -17.39 16.86
N ALA A 115 0.62 -18.53 16.21
CA ALA A 115 -0.34 -19.56 16.65
C ALA A 115 0.08 -20.24 17.96
N ASP A 116 1.39 -20.43 18.16
CA ASP A 116 1.94 -21.02 19.39
C ASP A 116 1.84 -20.06 20.61
N GLY A 117 1.55 -18.77 20.38
CA GLY A 117 1.42 -17.75 21.42
C GLY A 117 0.06 -17.75 22.12
N GLU A 118 -0.95 -18.42 21.55
CA GLU A 118 -2.29 -18.57 22.10
C GLU A 118 -2.40 -19.92 22.83
N GLY A 119 -1.76 -20.01 24.00
CA GLY A 119 -2.08 -21.00 25.03
C GLY A 119 -1.97 -22.49 24.65
N SER A 120 -0.76 -23.02 24.51
CA SER A 120 -0.47 -24.43 24.84
C SER A 120 1.03 -24.63 25.04
N GLY A 121 1.40 -25.34 26.11
CA GLY A 121 2.79 -25.68 26.44
C GLY A 121 3.39 -26.63 25.41
N VAL A 122 3.84 -26.10 24.28
CA VAL A 122 4.55 -26.84 23.23
C VAL A 122 6.04 -26.83 23.57
N THR A 123 6.60 -28.02 23.79
CA THR A 123 7.99 -28.18 24.24
C THR A 123 8.98 -27.90 23.10
N LYS A 124 10.21 -27.48 23.43
CA LYS A 124 11.30 -27.24 22.45
C LYS A 124 11.50 -28.39 21.44
N ARG A 125 11.07 -29.61 21.76
CA ARG A 125 11.18 -30.82 20.91
C ARG A 125 10.23 -30.77 19.70
N GLU A 126 9.02 -30.26 19.85
CA GLU A 126 8.00 -30.12 18.79
C GLU A 126 8.36 -29.04 17.75
N ARG A 127 9.11 -28.01 18.16
CA ARG A 127 9.70 -26.99 17.25
C ARG A 127 10.62 -27.61 16.19
N SER A 128 11.27 -28.73 16.51
CA SER A 128 12.18 -29.47 15.61
C SER A 128 11.45 -30.41 14.66
N VAL A 129 10.21 -30.78 14.97
CA VAL A 129 9.33 -31.65 14.15
C VAL A 129 8.56 -30.79 13.15
N SER A 130 8.07 -29.62 13.57
CA SER A 130 7.40 -28.65 12.68
C SER A 130 8.30 -28.12 11.55
N ARG A 131 9.60 -27.89 11.84
CA ARG A 131 10.62 -27.58 10.81
C ARG A 131 10.87 -28.73 9.83
N ARG A 132 10.69 -29.98 10.24
CA ARG A 132 10.86 -31.17 9.37
C ARG A 132 9.62 -31.39 8.49
N ASN A 133 8.43 -31.18 9.01
CA ASN A 133 7.18 -31.33 8.26
C ASN A 133 6.98 -30.26 7.18
N TYR A 134 7.55 -29.04 7.33
CA TYR A 134 7.44 -28.02 6.27
C TYR A 134 8.22 -28.36 4.98
N ARG A 135 9.32 -29.11 5.11
CA ARG A 135 10.09 -29.62 3.96
C ARG A 135 9.38 -30.75 3.22
N SER A 136 8.34 -31.35 3.81
CA SER A 136 7.54 -32.44 3.23
C SER A 136 6.12 -32.03 2.87
N LEU A 137 5.76 -30.75 2.95
CA LEU A 137 4.47 -30.25 2.48
C LEU A 137 4.53 -30.05 0.96
N ASP A 138 3.63 -30.72 0.24
CA ASP A 138 3.50 -30.58 -1.22
C ASP A 138 3.32 -29.10 -1.62
N ALA A 139 3.85 -28.73 -2.79
CA ALA A 139 3.81 -27.37 -3.34
C ALA A 139 2.38 -26.78 -3.41
N GLU A 140 1.36 -27.64 -3.45
CA GLU A 140 -0.05 -27.26 -3.39
C GLU A 140 -0.49 -26.78 -2.00
N GLN A 141 0.03 -27.38 -0.92
CA GLN A 141 -0.30 -26.97 0.45
C GLN A 141 0.40 -25.65 0.80
N GLN A 142 1.61 -25.41 0.28
CA GLN A 142 2.30 -24.11 0.35
C GLN A 142 1.57 -23.01 -0.45
N ARG A 143 0.96 -23.36 -1.59
CA ARG A 143 0.06 -22.48 -2.37
C ARG A 143 -1.21 -22.11 -1.58
N LYS A 144 -1.83 -23.09 -0.93
CA LYS A 144 -3.04 -22.89 -0.10
C LYS A 144 -2.79 -21.99 1.08
N THR A 145 -1.62 -22.01 1.74
CA THR A 145 -1.38 -21.12 2.89
C THR A 145 -1.32 -19.65 2.49
N LEU A 146 -0.63 -19.29 1.41
CA LEU A 146 -0.56 -17.89 1.00
C LEU A 146 -1.88 -17.40 0.40
N PHE A 147 -2.53 -18.21 -0.45
CA PHE A 147 -3.88 -17.91 -0.93
C PHE A 147 -4.82 -17.80 0.27
N HIS A 148 -4.90 -18.76 1.19
CA HIS A 148 -5.74 -18.65 2.39
C HIS A 148 -5.39 -17.44 3.29
N VAL A 149 -4.12 -17.09 3.48
CA VAL A 149 -3.70 -15.92 4.27
C VAL A 149 -4.06 -14.60 3.59
N LEU A 150 -4.04 -14.54 2.25
CA LEU A 150 -4.35 -13.34 1.47
C LEU A 150 -5.83 -13.25 1.02
N SER A 151 -6.48 -14.39 0.70
CA SER A 151 -7.82 -14.52 0.13
C SER A 151 -8.91 -14.91 1.13
N LYS A 152 -8.59 -15.51 2.29
CA LYS A 152 -9.57 -15.57 3.41
C LYS A 152 -9.60 -14.31 4.28
N ARG A 153 -8.89 -13.24 3.90
CA ARG A 153 -8.77 -12.06 4.75
C ARG A 153 -9.94 -11.06 4.71
N PHE A 154 -10.96 -11.26 3.88
CA PHE A 154 -12.11 -10.33 3.82
C PHE A 154 -13.46 -10.94 4.18
N ALA A 155 -13.51 -12.23 4.53
CA ALA A 155 -14.73 -12.85 5.03
C ALA A 155 -14.57 -13.14 6.53
N GLN A 156 -14.82 -12.12 7.36
CA GLN A 156 -15.22 -12.22 8.77
C GLN A 156 -14.26 -13.02 9.68
N PHE A 157 -13.35 -12.39 10.44
CA PHE A 157 -12.98 -12.81 11.82
C PHE A 157 -11.84 -11.92 12.37
N PRO A 158 -12.03 -11.21 13.50
CA PRO A 158 -10.93 -10.60 14.25
C PRO A 158 -10.23 -11.68 15.12
N GLN A 159 -8.94 -11.52 15.39
CA GLN A 159 -8.11 -12.38 16.27
C GLN A 159 -7.70 -13.74 15.69
N THR A 160 -6.98 -13.75 14.57
CA THR A 160 -6.23 -14.94 14.14
C THR A 160 -4.77 -14.58 13.84
N SER A 161 -3.86 -15.51 14.11
CA SER A 161 -2.43 -15.44 13.75
C SER A 161 -2.17 -15.10 12.27
N VAL A 162 -3.15 -15.35 11.39
CA VAL A 162 -3.17 -14.94 9.97
C VAL A 162 -3.13 -13.41 9.82
N GLY A 163 -3.94 -12.71 10.62
CA GLY A 163 -4.03 -11.25 10.64
C GLY A 163 -2.68 -10.60 10.97
N ALA A 164 -2.00 -11.09 12.00
CA ALA A 164 -0.69 -10.56 12.41
C ALA A 164 0.37 -10.67 11.30
N VAL A 165 0.39 -11.79 10.57
CA VAL A 165 1.34 -12.00 9.46
C VAL A 165 1.08 -11.00 8.32
N GLY A 166 -0.19 -10.78 7.96
CA GLY A 166 -0.56 -9.79 6.94
C GLY A 166 -0.14 -8.36 7.32
N THR A 167 -0.39 -7.95 8.56
CA THR A 167 0.06 -6.65 9.08
C THR A 167 1.57 -6.47 8.96
N VAL A 168 2.35 -7.47 9.39
CA VAL A 168 3.81 -7.41 9.33
C VAL A 168 4.33 -7.39 7.89
N LEU A 169 3.67 -8.12 6.98
CA LEU A 169 4.02 -8.14 5.56
C LEU A 169 3.82 -6.75 4.92
N PHE A 170 2.65 -6.13 5.13
CA PHE A 170 2.43 -4.77 4.63
C PHE A 170 3.40 -3.78 5.26
N LEU A 171 3.55 -3.79 6.59
CA LEU A 171 4.35 -2.82 7.32
C LEU A 171 5.85 -2.87 6.98
N ARG A 172 6.41 -4.08 6.81
CA ARG A 172 7.87 -4.26 6.71
C ARG A 172 8.38 -4.65 5.33
N PHE A 173 7.49 -4.97 4.39
CA PHE A 173 7.87 -5.39 3.05
C PHE A 173 7.22 -4.53 1.98
N ILE A 174 5.90 -4.46 1.92
CA ILE A 174 5.19 -3.76 0.85
C ILE A 174 5.25 -2.23 1.02
N ASN A 175 4.90 -1.72 2.21
CA ASN A 175 4.84 -0.27 2.46
C ASN A 175 6.18 0.46 2.33
N PRO A 176 7.32 -0.08 2.81
CA PRO A 176 8.62 0.55 2.58
C PRO A 176 8.97 0.69 1.10
N ALA A 177 8.54 -0.26 0.27
CA ALA A 177 8.73 -0.24 -1.17
C ALA A 177 7.82 0.79 -1.88
N ILE A 178 6.60 0.96 -1.39
CA ILE A 178 5.68 1.99 -1.89
C ILE A 178 6.16 3.40 -1.54
N VAL A 179 6.59 3.64 -0.29
CA VAL A 179 6.95 4.98 0.21
C VAL A 179 8.29 5.47 -0.34
N SER A 180 9.24 4.54 -0.55
CA SER A 180 10.59 4.85 -1.01
C SER A 180 10.99 3.98 -2.23
N PRO A 181 10.32 4.13 -3.38
CA PRO A 181 10.55 3.23 -4.52
C PRO A 181 11.94 3.42 -5.14
N GLN A 182 12.48 4.64 -5.10
CA GLN A 182 13.84 4.91 -5.58
C GLN A 182 14.91 4.27 -4.67
N GLU A 183 14.78 4.38 -3.35
CA GLU A 183 15.74 3.80 -2.39
C GLU A 183 15.70 2.27 -2.37
N MET A 184 14.55 1.70 -2.76
CA MET A 184 14.37 0.26 -2.91
C MET A 184 14.79 -0.25 -4.29
N GLY A 185 15.21 0.62 -5.21
CA GLY A 185 15.63 0.26 -6.56
C GLY A 185 14.48 -0.22 -7.46
N ILE A 186 13.24 0.18 -7.16
CA ILE A 186 12.05 -0.15 -7.95
C ILE A 186 11.97 0.74 -9.19
N VAL A 187 12.36 2.02 -9.04
CA VAL A 187 12.42 2.98 -10.15
C VAL A 187 13.76 3.71 -10.13
N ASN A 188 14.26 4.05 -11.32
CA ASN A 188 15.54 4.73 -11.51
C ASN A 188 15.41 6.26 -11.65
N ARG A 189 14.18 6.77 -11.65
CA ARG A 189 13.85 8.20 -11.82
C ARG A 189 13.40 8.80 -10.48
N PRO A 190 13.71 10.09 -10.21
CA PRO A 190 13.32 10.75 -8.98
C PRO A 190 11.80 10.90 -8.91
N VAL A 191 11.21 10.59 -7.74
CA VAL A 191 9.77 10.72 -7.52
C VAL A 191 9.44 12.15 -7.08
N PRO A 192 8.61 12.91 -7.82
CA PRO A 192 8.21 14.26 -7.43
C PRO A 192 7.51 14.30 -6.06
N PRO A 193 7.63 15.39 -5.28
CA PRO A 193 7.05 15.48 -3.93
C PRO A 193 5.54 15.19 -3.87
N ARG A 194 4.78 15.61 -4.89
CA ARG A 194 3.33 15.35 -5.01
C ARG A 194 3.00 13.85 -5.15
N VAL A 195 3.76 13.13 -5.97
CA VAL A 195 3.59 11.68 -6.15
C VAL A 195 4.04 10.95 -4.89
N LYS A 196 5.18 11.36 -4.30
CA LYS A 196 5.67 10.82 -3.02
C LYS A 196 4.62 10.97 -1.91
N ARG A 197 3.91 12.11 -1.89
CA ARG A 197 2.79 12.34 -0.95
C ARG A 197 1.64 11.36 -1.18
N GLY A 198 1.20 11.17 -2.43
CA GLY A 198 0.19 10.18 -2.78
C GLY A 198 0.58 8.76 -2.36
N LEU A 199 1.81 8.33 -2.67
CA LEU A 199 2.33 7.02 -2.27
C LEU A 199 2.37 6.83 -0.74
N MET A 200 2.71 7.87 0.02
CA MET A 200 2.65 7.83 1.49
C MET A 200 1.23 7.68 2.02
N LEU A 201 0.26 8.43 1.47
CA LEU A 201 -1.13 8.34 1.89
C LEU A 201 -1.75 6.98 1.53
N MET A 202 -1.48 6.49 0.33
CA MET A 202 -1.86 5.14 -0.11
C MET A 202 -1.29 4.07 0.81
N SER A 203 0.01 4.14 1.12
CA SER A 203 0.66 3.18 2.04
C SER A 203 -0.01 3.15 3.41
N LYS A 204 -0.46 4.30 3.90
CA LYS A 204 -1.20 4.43 5.15
C LYS A 204 -2.58 3.77 5.09
N ILE A 205 -3.32 3.96 3.99
CA ILE A 205 -4.61 3.31 3.76
C ILE A 205 -4.42 1.78 3.70
N LEU A 206 -3.45 1.30 2.92
CA LEU A 206 -3.10 -0.13 2.84
C LEU A 206 -2.70 -0.72 4.20
N GLN A 207 -1.99 0.04 5.04
CA GLN A 207 -1.65 -0.41 6.39
C GLN A 207 -2.88 -0.52 7.29
N ASN A 208 -3.83 0.41 7.19
CA ASN A 208 -5.07 0.38 7.95
C ASN A 208 -5.98 -0.77 7.53
N ILE A 209 -6.09 -1.03 6.22
CA ILE A 209 -6.70 -2.25 5.67
C ILE A 209 -6.01 -3.46 6.28
N ALA A 210 -4.66 -3.47 6.29
CA ALA A 210 -3.92 -4.60 6.80
C ALA A 210 -4.08 -4.79 8.31
N ASN A 211 -4.29 -3.71 9.07
CA ASN A 211 -4.47 -3.77 10.53
C ASN A 211 -5.92 -4.05 10.94
N HIS A 212 -6.87 -3.97 10.01
CA HIS A 212 -8.31 -3.99 10.31
C HIS A 212 -8.71 -2.87 11.28
N VAL A 213 -8.15 -1.68 11.07
CA VAL A 213 -8.40 -0.50 11.90
C VAL A 213 -8.84 0.67 11.04
N GLU A 214 -9.86 1.38 11.48
CA GLU A 214 -10.38 2.58 10.85
C GLU A 214 -9.63 3.85 11.29
N PHE A 215 -9.69 4.87 10.46
CA PHE A 215 -9.23 6.20 10.84
C PHE A 215 -10.18 6.80 11.88
N SER A 216 -9.61 7.35 12.95
CA SER A 216 -10.36 8.01 14.04
C SER A 216 -9.79 9.36 14.47
N LYS A 217 -8.48 9.59 14.24
CA LYS A 217 -7.78 10.80 14.69
C LYS A 217 -7.60 11.85 13.58
N GLU A 218 -7.52 11.43 12.33
CA GLU A 218 -7.23 12.30 11.19
C GLU A 218 -8.51 12.56 10.40
N GLN A 219 -9.08 13.75 10.58
CA GLN A 219 -10.36 14.14 10.00
C GLN A 219 -10.38 13.99 8.46
N HIS A 220 -9.30 14.38 7.79
CA HIS A 220 -9.15 14.25 6.34
C HIS A 220 -9.03 12.80 5.85
N MET A 221 -8.77 11.83 6.75
CA MET A 221 -8.70 10.40 6.42
C MET A 221 -10.00 9.65 6.71
N LEU A 222 -10.94 10.24 7.46
CA LEU A 222 -12.23 9.61 7.77
C LEU A 222 -13.03 9.18 6.54
N PRO A 223 -13.04 9.93 5.42
CA PRO A 223 -13.78 9.52 4.22
C PRO A 223 -13.27 8.23 3.56
N PHE A 224 -12.09 7.73 3.94
CA PHE A 224 -11.60 6.43 3.47
C PHE A 224 -12.14 5.26 4.29
N ASN A 225 -12.80 5.48 5.43
CA ASN A 225 -13.33 4.39 6.25
C ASN A 225 -14.37 3.54 5.50
N ASP A 226 -15.15 4.15 4.60
CA ASP A 226 -16.08 3.40 3.75
C ASP A 226 -15.34 2.47 2.78
N PHE A 227 -14.21 2.93 2.24
CA PHE A 227 -13.30 2.11 1.44
C PHE A 227 -12.63 1.00 2.27
N LEU A 228 -12.28 1.26 3.54
CA LEU A 228 -11.72 0.24 4.43
C LEU A 228 -12.72 -0.86 4.79
N ARG A 229 -14.01 -0.52 4.87
CA ARG A 229 -15.11 -1.46 5.18
C ARG A 229 -15.62 -2.22 3.96
N GLY A 230 -15.38 -1.69 2.76
CA GLY A 230 -15.86 -2.27 1.51
C GLY A 230 -15.21 -3.62 1.19
N PRO A 231 -15.89 -4.48 0.39
CA PRO A 231 -15.26 -5.63 -0.23
C PRO A 231 -14.32 -5.12 -1.33
N LEU A 232 -13.02 -5.08 -1.03
CA LEU A 232 -11.96 -4.77 -2.00
C LEU A 232 -11.80 -5.86 -3.06
#